data_AF-A0A6A4R614-F1
#
_entry.id   AF-A0A6A4R614-F1
#
_cell.length_a   1.000
_cell.length_b   1.000
_cell.length_c   1.000
_cell.angle_alpha   90.00
_cell.angle_beta   90.00
_cell.angle_gamma   90.00
#
_symmetry.space_group_name_H-M   'P 1'
#
loop_
_entity.id
_entity.type
_entity.pdbx_description
1 polymer ?
#
loop_
_entity_poly.entity_id
_entity_poly.type
_entity_poly.pdbx_seq_one_letter_code
_entity_poly.pdbx_strand_id
1 'polypeptide(L)' 'QHWFLSLSDARHEIDQRRVHYKHVRPHSSLGYLLPVAYAQWCA' A
#
# COMPACT_ATOMS: atom_id res chain seq x y z
N GLN A 1 3.76 -16.63 19.89
CA GLN A 1 3.55 -16.75 18.43
C GLN A 1 4.03 -15.44 17.81
N HIS A 2 5.01 -15.49 16.91
CA HIS A 2 5.54 -14.31 16.22
C HIS A 2 4.93 -14.25 14.81
N TRP A 3 4.42 -13.08 14.43
CA TRP A 3 3.71 -12.86 13.17
C TRP A 3 4.63 -12.85 11.95
N PHE A 4 5.94 -12.70 12.18
CA PHE A 4 6.97 -12.65 11.16
C PHE A 4 8.11 -13.59 11.52
N LEU A 5 8.76 -14.15 10.49
CA LEU A 5 9.88 -15.07 10.63
C LEU A 5 11.16 -14.34 11.05
N SER A 6 11.32 -13.07 10.67
CA SER A 6 12.44 -12.20 11.03
C SER A 6 12.07 -10.72 10.83
N LEU A 7 12.97 -9.81 11.23
CA LEU A 7 12.81 -8.38 10.89
C LEU A 7 12.90 -8.12 9.38
N SER A 8 13.68 -8.91 8.64
CA SER A 8 13.78 -8.80 7.19
C SER A 8 12.46 -9.20 6.52
N ASP A 9 11.84 -10.26 7.02
CA ASP A 9 10.52 -10.73 6.57
C ASP A 9 9.44 -9.68 6.84
N ALA A 10 9.41 -9.13 8.05
CA ALA A 10 8.51 -8.03 8.40
C ALA A 10 8.68 -6.81 7.49
N ARG A 11 9.93 -6.42 7.18
CA ARG A 11 10.21 -5.30 6.28
C ARG A 11 9.69 -5.60 4.87
N HIS A 12 9.95 -6.80 4.36
CA HIS A 12 9.52 -7.22 3.04
C HIS A 12 8.00 -7.17 2.89
N GLU A 13 7.27 -7.75 3.85
CA GLU A 13 5.81 -7.75 3.89
C GLU A 13 5.23 -6.32 3.94
N ILE A 14 5.81 -5.45 4.76
CA ILE A 14 5.38 -4.04 4.85
C ILE A 14 5.60 -3.33 3.51
N ASP A 15 6.76 -3.50 2.87
CA ASP A 15 7.08 -2.83 1.63
C ASP A 15 6.19 -3.31 0.48
N GLN A 16 5.94 -4.62 0.39
CA GLN A 16 4.97 -5.17 -0.57
C GLN A 16 3.57 -4.57 -0.36
N ARG A 17 3.10 -4.53 0.88
CA ARG A 17 1.80 -3.93 1.22
C ARG A 17 1.73 -2.45 0.87
N ARG A 18 2.82 -1.70 1.09
CA ARG A 18 2.90 -0.27 0.71
C ARG A 18 2.75 -0.08 -0.79
N VAL A 19 3.44 -0.88 -1.60
CA VAL A 19 3.34 -0.81 -3.07
C VAL A 19 1.92 -1.15 -3.51
N HIS A 20 1.36 -2.26 -3.02
CA HIS A 20 0.01 -2.69 -3.35
C HIS A 20 -1.05 -1.64 -2.97
N TYR A 21 -0.95 -1.06 -1.77
CA TYR A 21 -1.88 -0.03 -1.30
C TYR A 21 -1.87 1.22 -2.20
N LYS A 22 -0.68 1.62 -2.67
CA LYS A 22 -0.49 2.83 -3.47
C LYS A 22 -0.87 2.65 -4.94
N HIS A 23 -0.54 1.50 -5.53
CA HIS A 23 -0.57 1.33 -6.98
C HIS A 23 -1.62 0.33 -7.48
N VAL A 24 -2.18 -0.50 -6.60
CA VAL A 24 -3.08 -1.59 -7.02
C VAL A 24 -4.47 -1.43 -6.42
N ARG A 25 -4.58 -1.04 -5.14
CA ARG A 25 -5.86 -1.00 -4.43
C ARG A 25 -6.55 0.35 -4.61
N PRO A 26 -7.74 0.42 -5.23
CA PRO A 26 -8.56 1.63 -5.26
C PRO A 26 -9.29 1.80 -3.92
N HIS A 27 -9.51 3.05 -3.50
CA HIS A 27 -10.16 3.35 -2.22
C HIS A 27 -11.45 4.15 -2.44
N SER A 28 -12.55 3.70 -1.82
CA SER A 28 -13.85 4.36 -1.95
C SER A 28 -13.84 5.80 -1.42
N SER A 29 -13.05 6.09 -0.38
CA SER A 29 -12.85 7.46 0.13
C SER A 29 -12.15 8.40 -0.85
N LEU A 30 -11.44 7.86 -1.84
CA LEU A 30 -10.79 8.60 -2.92
C LEU A 30 -11.60 8.53 -4.23
N GLY A 31 -12.90 8.23 -4.16
CA GLY A 31 -13.74 8.07 -5.34
C GLY A 31 -13.38 6.85 -6.18
N TYR A 32 -12.94 5.76 -5.55
CA TYR A 32 -12.42 4.55 -6.21
C TYR A 32 -11.18 4.78 -7.06
N LEU A 33 -10.36 5.78 -6.71
CA LEU A 33 -9.04 5.99 -7.30
C LEU A 33 -7.93 5.31 -6.50
N LEU A 34 -6.84 4.99 -7.19
CA LEU A 34 -5.56 4.63 -6.58
C LEU A 34 -4.98 5.85 -5.86
N PRO A 35 -4.31 5.71 -4.71
CA PRO A 35 -3.71 6.86 -4.01
C PRO A 35 -2.75 7.68 -4.89
N VAL A 36 -1.97 7.03 -5.74
CA VAL A 36 -1.05 7.71 -6.65
C VAL A 36 -1.78 8.47 -7.75
N ALA A 37 -2.88 7.91 -8.28
CA ALA A 37 -3.70 8.58 -9.29
C ALA A 37 -4.44 9.78 -8.67
N TYR A 38 -4.94 9.63 -7.44
CA TYR A 38 -5.56 10.73 -6.70
C TYR A 38 -4.56 11.87 -6.44
N ALA A 39 -3.35 11.54 -6.00
CA ALA A 39 -2.30 12.55 -5.78
C ALA A 39 -1.93 13.30 -7.06
N GLN A 40 -1.90 12.61 -8.21
CA GLN A 40 -1.67 13.23 -9.52
C GLN A 40 -2.84 14.11 -9.98
N TRP A 41 -4.07 13.75 -9.65
CA TRP A 41 -5.26 14.52 -10.03
C TRP A 41 -5.42 15.80 -9.21
N CYS A 42 -4.97 15.82 -7.96
CA CYS A 42 -5.00 17.00 -7.10
C CYS A 42 -3.80 17.96 -7.28
N ALA A 43 -2.80 17.57 -8.06
CA ALA A 43 -1.63 18.41 -8.36
C ALA A 43 -1.96 19.44 -9.44
#